data_AF-A0A3D3PFT2-F1
#
_entry.id   AF-A0A3D3PFT2-F1
#
_cell.length_a   1.000
_cell.length_b   1.000
_cell.length_c   1.000
_cell.angle_alpha   90.00
_cell.angle_beta   90.00
_cell.angle_gamma   90.00
#
_symmetry.space_group_name_H-M   'P 1'
#
loop_
_entity.id
_entity.type
_entity.pdbx_description
1 polymer ?
#
loop_
_entity_poly.entity_id
_entity_poly.type
_entity_poly.pdbx_seq_one_letter_code
_entity_poly.pdbx_strand_id
1 'polypeptide(L)' 'MKHKALTILTILICLFCVETNLYWFFHRDIYPELFIRINITTAFLLILVVLLPTIQQQLKK' A
#
# COMPACT_ATOMS: atom_id res chain seq x y z
N MET A 1 15.24 14.96 2.92
CA MET A 1 14.63 14.05 3.92
C MET A 1 13.25 13.52 3.49
N LYS A 2 12.34 14.34 2.93
CA LYS A 2 10.99 13.90 2.48
C LYS A 2 10.98 12.71 1.51
N HIS A 3 11.85 12.68 0.49
CA HIS A 3 11.90 11.55 -0.45
C HIS A 3 12.32 10.23 0.21
N LYS A 4 13.25 10.26 1.17
CA LYS A 4 13.69 9.06 1.89
C LYS A 4 12.54 8.45 2.72
N ALA A 5 11.75 9.31 3.38
CA ALA A 5 10.59 8.87 4.15
C ALA A 5 9.49 8.24 3.26
N LEU A 6 9.24 8.82 2.09
CA LEU A 6 8.27 8.28 1.13
C LEU A 6 8.71 6.90 0.60
N THR A 7 9.99 6.74 0.27
CA THR A 7 10.54 5.45 -0.18
C THR A 7 10.42 4.39 0.92
N ILE A 8 10.77 4.73 2.16
CA ILE A 8 10.63 3.80 3.31
C ILE A 8 9.15 3.41 3.50
N LEU A 9 8.24 4.38 3.47
CA LEU A 9 6.80 4.12 3.60
C LEU A 9 6.29 3.20 2.47
N THR A 10 6.73 3.42 1.24
CA THR A 10 6.35 2.58 0.09
C THR A 10 6.84 1.14 0.29
N ILE A 11 8.09 0.96 0.74
CA ILE A 11 8.66 -0.37 1.03
C ILE A 11 7.84 -1.09 2.10
N LEU A 12 7.48 -0.40 3.19
CA LEU A 12 6.68 -0.99 4.28
C LEU A 12 5.30 -1.42 3.79
N ILE A 13 4.63 -0.60 2.97
CA ILE A 13 3.32 -0.95 2.40
C ILE A 13 3.45 -2.18 1.48
N CYS A 14 4.50 -2.24 0.64
CA CYS A 14 4.75 -3.40 -0.22
C CYS A 14 5.00 -4.67 0.60
N LEU A 15 5.81 -4.62 1.66
CA LEU A 15 6.09 -5.76 2.53
C LEU A 15 4.81 -6.26 3.21
N PHE A 16 3.99 -5.34 3.75
CA PHE A 16 2.70 -5.68 4.32
C PHE A 16 1.76 -6.34 3.32
N CYS A 17 1.75 -5.86 2.07
CA CYS A 17 0.96 -6.44 0.99
C CYS A 17 1.39 -7.88 0.66
N VAL A 18 2.70 -8.15 0.66
CA VAL A 18 3.24 -9.50 0.44
C VAL A 18 2.84 -10.44 1.58
N GLU A 19 3.02 -10.01 2.83
CA GLU A 19 2.68 -10.80 4.02
C GLU A 19 1.19 -11.15 4.07
N THR A 20 0.32 -10.17 3.87
CA THR A 20 -1.13 -10.38 3.86
C THR A 20 -1.59 -11.30 2.74
N ASN A 21 -1.00 -11.21 1.55
CA ASN A 21 -1.32 -12.12 0.45
C ASN A 21 -0.76 -13.54 0.68
N LEU A 22 0.43 -13.67 1.28
CA LEU A 22 0.96 -14.98 1.67
C LEU A 22 0.08 -15.63 2.73
N TYR A 23 -0.32 -14.88 3.76
CA TYR A 23 -1.22 -15.37 4.79
C TYR A 23 -2.55 -15.84 4.16
N TRP A 24 -3.14 -15.02 3.29
CA TRP A 24 -4.35 -15.38 2.54
C TRP A 24 -4.18 -16.65 1.72
N PHE A 25 -3.03 -16.81 1.05
CA PHE A 25 -2.74 -17.98 0.25
C PHE A 25 -2.76 -19.27 1.09
N PHE A 26 -2.21 -19.24 2.30
CA PHE A 26 -2.20 -20.38 3.22
C PHE A 26 -3.50 -20.57 4.01
N HIS A 27 -4.30 -19.51 4.16
CA HIS A 27 -5.52 -19.49 5.01
C HIS A 27 -6.75 -19.00 4.25
N ARG A 28 -6.95 -19.45 3.00
CA ARG A 28 -8.03 -18.97 2.11
C ARG A 28 -9.44 -19.08 2.71
N ASP A 29 -9.65 -19.99 3.65
CA ASP A 29 -10.96 -20.20 4.25
C ASP A 29 -11.24 -19.24 5.43
N ILE A 30 -10.24 -18.47 5.87
CA ILE A 30 -10.31 -17.59 7.03
C ILE A 30 -10.71 -16.17 6.60
N TYR A 31 -11.99 -15.82 6.77
CA TYR A 31 -12.54 -14.47 6.58
C TYR A 31 -12.24 -13.81 5.22
N PRO A 32 -12.74 -14.35 4.09
CA PRO A 32 -12.51 -13.80 2.74
C PRO A 32 -12.81 -12.32 2.58
N GLU A 33 -13.90 -11.84 3.17
CA GLU A 33 -14.29 -10.45 3.07
C GLU A 33 -13.28 -9.50 3.73
N LEU A 34 -12.63 -9.94 4.82
CA LEU A 34 -11.63 -9.14 5.52
C LEU A 34 -10.40 -8.95 4.64
N PHE A 35 -9.92 -10.02 4.00
CA PHE A 35 -8.76 -9.96 3.10
C PHE A 35 -9.01 -9.13 1.85
N ILE A 36 -10.23 -9.20 1.29
CA ILE A 36 -10.63 -8.33 0.18
C ILE A 36 -10.58 -6.86 0.61
N ARG A 37 -11.14 -6.52 1.78
CA ARG A 37 -11.11 -5.13 2.31
C ARG A 37 -9.68 -4.65 2.56
N ILE A 38 -8.82 -5.49 3.12
CA ILE A 38 -7.40 -5.18 3.34
C ILE A 38 -6.73 -4.89 2.00
N ASN A 39 -6.83 -5.80 1.03
CA ASN A 39 -6.21 -5.62 -0.29
C ASN A 39 -6.68 -4.35 -1.01
N ILE A 40 -7.98 -4.03 -0.99
CA ILE A 40 -8.51 -2.79 -1.58
C ILE A 40 -7.91 -1.56 -0.88
N THR A 41 -7.86 -1.57 0.45
CA THR A 41 -7.32 -0.46 1.25
C THR A 41 -5.83 -0.25 0.98
N THR A 42 -5.05 -1.32 0.94
CA THR A 42 -3.61 -1.27 0.68
C THR A 42 -3.32 -0.80 -0.75
N ALA A 43 -4.11 -1.22 -1.74
CA ALA A 43 -4.01 -0.73 -3.11
C ALA A 43 -4.29 0.78 -3.20
N PHE A 44 -5.32 1.27 -2.53
CA PHE A 44 -5.63 2.71 -2.49
C PHE A 44 -4.50 3.52 -1.85
N LEU A 45 -3.92 3.03 -0.75
CA LEU A 45 -2.77 3.66 -0.09
C LEU A 45 -1.54 3.72 -1.00
N LEU A 46 -1.24 2.65 -1.75
CA LEU A 46 -0.14 2.65 -2.72
C LEU A 46 -0.34 3.71 -3.79
N ILE A 47 -1.53 3.80 -4.37
CA ILE A 47 -1.86 4.82 -5.38
C ILE A 47 -1.66 6.22 -4.80
N LEU A 48 -2.15 6.46 -3.58
CA LEU A 48 -1.99 7.76 -2.91
C LEU A 48 -0.52 8.11 -2.72
N VAL A 49 0.30 7.17 -2.22
CA VAL A 49 1.74 7.38 -1.97
C VAL A 49 2.50 7.63 -3.27
N VAL A 50 2.12 6.98 -4.37
CA VAL A 50 2.75 7.17 -5.69
C VAL A 50 2.33 8.47 -6.36
N LEU A 51 1.07 8.89 -6.22
CA LEU A 51 0.54 10.11 -6.86
C LEU A 51 0.84 11.38 -6.06
N LEU A 52 0.98 11.28 -4.74
CA LEU A 52 1.22 12.43 -3.86
C LEU A 52 2.44 13.28 -4.28
N PRO A 53 3.59 12.72 -4.68
CA PRO A 53 4.73 13.49 -5.19
C PRO A 53 4.38 14.27 -6.45
N THR A 54 3.64 13.66 -7.38
CA THR A 54 3.23 14.28 -8.64
C THR A 54 2.28 15.45 -8.38
N ILE A 55 1.30 15.27 -7.49
CA ILE A 55 0.38 16.34 -7.07
C ILE A 55 1.16 17.47 -6.38
N GLN A 56 2.08 17.14 -5.46
CA GLN A 56 2.90 18.13 -4.78
C GLN A 56 3.84 18.89 -5.72
N GLN A 57 4.31 18.28 -6.81
CA GLN A 57 5.10 18.95 -7.83
C GLN A 57 4.26 19.89 -8.70
N GLN A 58 3.03 19.50 -9.02
CA GLN A 58 2.10 20.37 -9.78
C GLN A 58 1.65 21.59 -8.96
N LEU A 59 1.36 21.43 -7.67
CA LEU A 59 0.93 22.52 -6.79
C LEU A 59 2.02 23.55 -6.45
N LYS A 60 3.28 23.24 -6.73
CA LYS A 60 4.42 24.15 -6.52
C LYS A 60 4.80 24.96 -7.78
N LYS A 61 4.16 24.67 -8.91
CA LYS A 61 4.24 25.48 -10.13
C LYS A 61 3.16 26.55 -10.11
#